data_AF-A0A7V1H0X4-F1
#
_entry.id   AF-A0A7V1H0X4-F1
#
_cell.length_a   1.000
_cell.length_b   1.000
_cell.length_c   1.000
_cell.angle_alpha   90.00
_cell.angle_beta   90.00
_cell.angle_gamma   90.00
#
_symmetry.space_group_name_H-M   'P 1'
#
loop_
_entity.id
_entity.type
_entity.pdbx_description
1 polymer ?
#
loop_
_entity_poly.entity_id
_entity_poly.type
_entity_poly.pdbx_seq_one_letter_code
_entity_poly.pdbx_strand_id
1 'polypeptide(L)'
;MSKNMINRLLMAIGIMIVVYGLILFWQSRQSAPGVVVPVNTAVLRATADKLDISSDGSKVILTKRGGGWFLGKKRVNAEKIENFLDAIEDIEFIRVVSENAENPTAYGLDPKQLIRLKIFKKKKLLQTLVIGGPATSGSYYIKIGSEPRVYEADGVLSLEAGRPALYWTK
;
A
#
# COMPACT_ATOMS: atom_id res chain seq x y z
N MET A 1 -11.65 -28.85 43.14
CA MET A 1 -10.80 -28.86 41.92
C MET A 1 -9.62 -29.79 42.19
N SER A 2 -9.47 -30.90 41.44
CA SER A 2 -8.42 -31.89 41.74
C SER A 2 -7.05 -31.40 41.25
N LYS A 3 -5.97 -31.83 41.92
CA LYS A 3 -4.58 -31.49 41.56
C LYS A 3 -4.26 -31.79 40.08
N ASN A 4 -4.85 -32.86 39.56
CA ASN A 4 -4.72 -33.27 38.16
C ASN A 4 -5.45 -32.30 37.20
N MET A 5 -6.57 -31.71 37.63
CA MET A 5 -7.30 -30.70 36.86
C MET A 5 -6.52 -29.38 36.76
N ILE A 6 -5.85 -28.97 37.85
CA ILE A 6 -4.99 -27.78 37.89
C ILE A 6 -3.79 -27.96 36.94
N ASN A 7 -3.11 -29.11 36.99
CA ASN A 7 -1.94 -29.38 36.14
C ASN A 7 -2.30 -29.38 34.64
N ARG A 8 -3.48 -29.91 34.27
CA ARG A 8 -3.97 -29.87 32.88
C ARG A 8 -4.27 -28.46 32.40
N LEU A 9 -4.81 -27.60 33.28
CA LEU A 9 -5.10 -26.21 32.97
C LEU A 9 -3.81 -25.39 32.78
N LEU A 10 -2.82 -25.59 33.65
CA LEU A 10 -1.50 -24.95 33.52
C LEU A 10 -0.79 -25.38 32.22
N MET A 11 -0.88 -26.66 31.86
CA MET A 11 -0.33 -27.16 30.60
C MET A 11 -1.02 -26.54 29.37
N ALA A 12 -2.35 -26.41 29.40
CA ALA A 12 -3.10 -25.78 28.31
C ALA A 12 -2.72 -24.29 28.14
N ILE A 13 -2.58 -23.55 29.24
CA ILE A 13 -2.14 -22.14 29.21
C ILE A 13 -0.72 -22.02 28.63
N GLY A 14 0.19 -22.91 29.05
CA GLY A 14 1.56 -22.95 28.51
C GLY A 14 1.58 -23.18 27.00
N ILE A 15 0.78 -24.12 26.49
CA ILE A 15 0.65 -24.36 25.04
C ILE A 15 0.08 -23.13 24.34
N MET A 16 -0.94 -22.48 24.92
CA MET A 16 -1.55 -21.28 24.33
C MET A 16 -0.55 -20.13 24.21
N ILE A 17 0.29 -19.92 25.22
CA ILE A 17 1.34 -18.88 25.20
C ILE A 17 2.38 -19.21 24.13
N VAL A 18 2.79 -20.48 24.01
CA VAL A 18 3.75 -20.91 22.97
C VAL A 18 3.15 -20.72 21.58
N VAL A 19 1.90 -21.13 21.35
CA VAL A 19 1.21 -20.95 20.07
C VAL A 19 1.04 -19.47 19.74
N TYR A 20 0.63 -18.65 20.71
CA TYR A 20 0.50 -17.21 20.51
C TYR A 20 1.85 -16.55 20.20
N GLY A 21 2.92 -16.94 20.91
CA GLY A 21 4.28 -16.49 20.62
C GLY A 21 4.75 -16.92 19.22
N LEU A 22 4.40 -18.13 18.78
CA LEU A 22 4.69 -18.60 17.42
C LEU A 22 3.91 -17.83 16.36
N ILE A 23 2.65 -17.47 16.62
CA ILE A 23 1.84 -16.62 15.73
C ILE A 23 2.48 -15.24 15.62
N LEU A 24 2.82 -14.60 16.74
CA LEU A 24 3.48 -13.30 16.75
C LEU A 24 4.85 -13.35 16.06
N PHE A 25 5.60 -14.43 16.26
CA PHE A 25 6.89 -14.64 15.62
C PHE A 25 6.77 -14.83 14.10
N TRP A 26 5.79 -15.61 13.64
CA TRP A 26 5.51 -15.77 12.21
C TRP A 26 5.02 -14.46 11.58
N GLN A 27 4.18 -13.69 12.28
CA GLN A 27 3.74 -12.37 11.85
C GLN A 27 4.92 -11.38 11.77
N SER A 28 5.84 -11.40 12.74
CA SER A 28 7.04 -10.55 12.74
C SER A 28 8.07 -10.92 11.67
N ARG A 29 8.04 -12.14 11.14
CA ARG A 29 8.95 -12.60 10.08
C ARG A 29 8.41 -12.35 8.66
N GLN A 30 7.13 -11.98 8.52
CA GLN A 30 6.59 -11.55 7.22
C GLN A 30 7.06 -10.14 6.85
N SER A 31 7.26 -9.26 7.83
CA SER A 31 7.96 -7.99 7.62
C SER A 31 9.46 -8.29 7.52
N ALA A 32 10.01 -8.41 6.30
CA ALA A 32 11.43 -8.75 6.15
C ALA A 32 12.31 -7.70 6.87
N PRO A 33 13.13 -8.09 7.86
CA PRO A 33 14.06 -7.17 8.49
C PRO A 33 15.09 -6.71 7.45
N GLY A 34 15.04 -5.43 7.07
CA GLY A 34 16.09 -4.82 6.24
C GLY A 34 15.67 -4.27 4.88
N VAL A 35 14.39 -4.23 4.52
CA VAL A 35 13.97 -3.43 3.36
C VAL A 35 14.06 -1.95 3.73
N VAL A 36 15.15 -1.29 3.35
CA VAL A 36 15.24 0.17 3.45
C VAL A 36 14.30 0.76 2.41
N VAL A 37 13.09 1.11 2.85
CA VAL A 37 12.08 1.74 2.00
C VAL A 37 12.43 3.23 1.85
N PRO A 38 12.69 3.71 0.62
CA PRO A 38 13.13 5.08 0.37
C PRO A 38 11.97 6.09 0.30
N VAL A 39 10.78 5.73 0.80
CA VAL A 39 9.60 6.59 0.81
C VAL A 39 9.04 6.72 2.22
N ASN A 40 8.73 7.96 2.62
CA ASN A 40 8.02 8.24 3.85
C ASN A 40 6.52 8.41 3.53
N THR A 41 5.75 7.33 3.66
CA THR A 41 4.33 7.27 3.30
C THR A 41 3.45 8.20 4.16
N ALA A 42 3.75 8.32 5.46
CA ALA A 42 3.07 9.26 6.37
C ALA A 42 3.20 10.73 5.92
N VAL A 43 4.39 11.14 5.47
CA VAL A 43 4.59 12.50 4.92
C VAL A 43 3.79 12.70 3.63
N LEU A 44 3.71 11.68 2.77
CA LEU A 44 2.90 11.75 1.56
C LEU A 44 1.42 11.96 1.91
N ARG A 45 0.88 11.14 2.82
CA ARG A 45 -0.50 11.29 3.30
C ARG A 45 -0.78 12.68 3.83
N ALA A 46 0.05 13.15 4.78
CA ALA A 46 -0.20 14.37 5.52
C ALA A 46 -0.08 15.63 4.65
N THR A 47 0.81 15.61 3.66
CA THR A 47 1.16 16.83 2.93
C THR A 47 0.51 16.93 1.55
N ALA A 48 0.14 15.82 0.91
CA ALA A 48 -0.38 15.81 -0.46
C ALA A 48 -1.49 16.85 -0.70
N ASP A 49 -1.35 17.62 -1.79
CA ASP A 49 -2.39 18.54 -2.28
C ASP A 49 -2.79 18.27 -3.73
N LYS A 50 -2.11 17.35 -4.41
CA LYS A 50 -2.51 16.85 -5.72
C LYS A 50 -2.08 15.40 -5.89
N LEU A 51 -2.97 14.60 -6.45
CA LEU A 51 -2.76 13.20 -6.82
C LEU A 51 -3.06 13.08 -8.31
N ASP A 52 -2.10 12.57 -9.06
CA ASP A 52 -2.25 12.26 -10.49
C ASP A 52 -2.14 10.74 -10.65
N ILE A 53 -3.28 10.11 -10.91
CA ILE A 53 -3.44 8.66 -11.04
C ILE A 53 -3.70 8.37 -12.52
N SER A 54 -2.86 7.55 -13.13
CA SER A 54 -3.03 7.12 -14.52
C SER A 54 -2.94 5.61 -14.64
N SER A 55 -3.92 5.01 -15.33
CA SER A 55 -4.02 3.58 -15.59
C SER A 55 -4.73 3.37 -16.92
N ASP A 56 -4.24 2.48 -17.77
CA ASP A 56 -4.86 2.06 -19.04
C ASP A 56 -5.53 3.21 -19.83
N GLY A 57 -4.73 4.22 -20.20
CA GLY A 57 -5.20 5.40 -20.95
C GLY A 57 -6.11 6.37 -20.19
N SER A 58 -6.59 5.99 -19.01
CA SER A 58 -7.41 6.82 -18.13
C SER A 58 -6.54 7.63 -17.17
N LYS A 59 -7.00 8.85 -16.88
CA LYS A 59 -6.29 9.78 -16.00
C LYS A 59 -7.24 10.46 -15.03
N VAL A 60 -6.95 10.35 -13.74
CA VAL A 60 -7.69 10.96 -12.64
C VAL A 60 -6.74 11.95 -11.94
N ILE A 61 -7.14 13.23 -11.93
CA ILE A 61 -6.37 14.28 -11.27
C ILE A 61 -7.22 14.86 -10.14
N LEU A 62 -6.77 14.62 -8.91
CA LEU A 62 -7.39 15.11 -7.70
C LEU A 62 -6.57 16.27 -7.16
N THR A 63 -7.21 17.37 -6.79
CA THR A 63 -6.52 18.56 -6.27
C THR A 63 -7.24 19.09 -5.04
N LYS A 64 -6.49 19.35 -3.97
CA LYS A 64 -6.99 19.98 -2.74
C LYS A 64 -7.09 21.50 -2.93
N ARG A 65 -8.27 22.07 -2.70
CA ARG A 65 -8.58 23.52 -2.80
C ARG A 65 -9.56 23.90 -1.71
N GLY A 66 -9.33 25.01 -1.00
CA GLY A 66 -10.29 25.55 -0.02
C GLY A 66 -10.80 24.53 1.01
N GLY A 67 -9.94 23.61 1.47
CA GLY A 67 -10.28 22.58 2.46
C GLY A 67 -10.94 21.30 1.93
N GLY A 68 -11.22 21.20 0.62
CA GLY A 68 -11.78 20.00 -0.01
C GLY A 68 -10.95 19.49 -1.18
N TRP A 69 -11.19 18.25 -1.58
CA TRP A 69 -10.60 17.66 -2.79
C TRP A 69 -11.55 17.78 -3.98
N PHE A 70 -10.98 17.93 -5.17
CA PHE A 70 -11.72 18.16 -6.42
C PHE A 70 -11.16 17.33 -7.56
N LEU A 71 -12.07 16.80 -8.38
CA LEU A 71 -11.81 16.25 -9.70
C LEU A 71 -12.27 17.29 -10.75
N GLY A 72 -11.32 18.02 -11.33
CA GLY A 72 -11.62 19.15 -12.21
C GLY A 72 -12.36 20.28 -11.48
N LYS A 73 -13.66 20.42 -11.74
CA LYS A 73 -14.58 21.36 -11.05
C LYS A 73 -15.48 20.69 -10.00
N LYS A 74 -15.59 19.35 -10.01
CA LYS A 74 -16.48 18.61 -9.11
C LYS A 74 -15.77 18.34 -7.78
N ARG A 75 -16.47 18.58 -6.67
CA ARG A 75 -16.00 18.15 -5.35
C ARG A 75 -16.08 16.63 -5.27
N VAL A 76 -15.05 16.00 -4.70
CA VAL A 76 -15.06 14.55 -4.46
C VAL A 76 -15.57 14.22 -3.07
N ASN A 77 -16.00 12.99 -2.89
CA ASN A 77 -16.38 12.42 -1.60
C ASN A 77 -15.15 12.42 -0.67
N ALA A 78 -15.30 13.03 0.51
CA ALA A 78 -14.22 13.19 1.47
C ALA A 78 -13.78 11.85 2.08
N GLU A 79 -14.70 10.92 2.31
CA GLU A 79 -14.38 9.60 2.87
C GLU A 79 -13.52 8.80 1.90
N LYS A 80 -13.87 8.80 0.61
CA LYS A 80 -13.11 8.07 -0.42
C LYS A 80 -11.69 8.59 -0.59
N ILE A 81 -11.50 9.90 -0.48
CA ILE A 81 -10.15 10.46 -0.57
C ILE A 81 -9.34 10.19 0.68
N GLU A 82 -9.94 10.21 1.87
CA GLU A 82 -9.25 9.81 3.10
C GLU A 82 -8.87 8.34 3.05
N ASN A 83 -9.77 7.44 2.67
CA ASN A 83 -9.46 6.01 2.50
C ASN A 83 -8.31 5.78 1.52
N PHE A 84 -8.25 6.55 0.43
CA PHE A 84 -7.13 6.48 -0.52
C PHE A 84 -5.81 6.97 0.07
N LEU A 85 -5.86 8.06 0.86
CA LEU A 85 -4.70 8.62 1.53
C LEU A 85 -4.19 7.70 2.65
N ASP A 86 -5.10 7.03 3.37
CA ASP A 86 -4.78 5.96 4.33
C ASP A 86 -4.13 4.78 3.62
N ALA A 87 -4.68 4.33 2.47
CA ALA A 87 -4.08 3.26 1.67
C ALA A 87 -2.65 3.59 1.18
N ILE A 88 -2.29 4.87 1.05
CA ILE A 88 -0.90 5.28 0.76
C ILE A 88 -0.03 5.18 2.00
N GLU A 89 -0.54 5.56 3.18
CA GLU A 89 0.20 5.47 4.45
C GLU A 89 0.47 4.02 4.83
N ASP A 90 -0.54 3.16 4.69
CA ASP A 90 -0.58 1.77 5.13
C ASP A 90 0.14 0.78 4.19
N ILE A 91 0.90 1.27 3.21
CA ILE A 91 1.69 0.39 2.33
C ILE A 91 2.75 -0.34 3.17
N GLU A 92 2.65 -1.66 3.27
CA GLU A 92 3.66 -2.48 3.93
C GLU A 92 4.58 -3.11 2.88
N PHE A 93 5.83 -2.67 2.82
CA PHE A 93 6.82 -3.25 1.91
C PHE A 93 7.36 -4.56 2.50
N ILE A 94 7.05 -5.67 1.85
CA ILE A 94 7.40 -7.02 2.32
C ILE A 94 8.85 -7.34 1.99
N ARG A 95 9.25 -7.21 0.72
CA ARG A 95 10.61 -7.57 0.24
C ARG A 95 10.94 -6.94 -1.11
N VAL A 96 12.23 -6.88 -1.42
CA VAL A 96 12.71 -6.64 -2.79
C VAL A 96 12.57 -7.94 -3.56
N VAL A 97 11.82 -7.92 -4.67
CA VAL A 97 11.64 -9.09 -5.55
C VAL A 97 12.47 -9.01 -6.83
N SER A 98 13.00 -7.84 -7.13
CA SER A 98 14.02 -7.66 -8.17
C SER A 98 14.88 -6.45 -7.88
N GLU A 99 16.19 -6.59 -8.09
CA GLU A 99 17.14 -5.47 -8.06
C GLU A 99 17.03 -4.58 -9.31
N ASN A 100 16.56 -5.16 -10.42
CA ASN A 100 16.42 -4.48 -11.70
C ASN A 100 15.16 -4.97 -12.43
N ALA A 101 14.27 -4.06 -12.81
CA ALA A 101 13.03 -4.36 -13.52
C ALA A 101 13.26 -4.77 -15.00
N GLU A 102 14.14 -5.74 -15.25
CA GLU A 102 14.53 -6.20 -16.59
C GLU A 102 13.36 -6.84 -17.34
N ASN A 103 12.44 -7.48 -16.61
CA ASN A 103 11.20 -8.01 -17.14
C ASN A 103 9.98 -7.34 -16.48
N PRO A 104 9.61 -6.11 -16.87
CA PRO A 104 8.51 -5.37 -16.24
C PRO A 104 7.16 -6.09 -16.39
N THR A 105 6.96 -6.85 -17.47
CA THR A 105 5.74 -7.62 -17.72
C THR A 105 5.51 -8.70 -16.65
N ALA A 106 6.57 -9.33 -16.14
CA ALA A 106 6.46 -10.34 -15.07
C ALA A 106 5.87 -9.78 -13.76
N TYR A 107 5.94 -8.46 -13.58
CA TYR A 107 5.44 -7.76 -12.41
C TYR A 107 4.18 -6.93 -12.70
N GLY A 108 3.59 -7.05 -13.91
CA GLY A 108 2.49 -6.18 -14.36
C GLY A 108 2.87 -4.69 -14.42
N LEU A 109 4.17 -4.40 -14.58
CA LEU A 109 4.71 -3.05 -14.73
C LEU A 109 4.79 -2.62 -16.19
N ASP A 110 4.09 -3.32 -17.09
CA ASP A 110 3.95 -2.89 -18.47
C ASP A 110 2.96 -1.70 -18.58
N PRO A 111 3.12 -0.80 -19.56
CA PRO A 111 2.30 0.41 -19.65
C PRO A 111 0.79 0.20 -19.78
N LYS A 112 0.32 -0.99 -20.17
CA LYS A 112 -1.11 -1.27 -20.32
C LYS A 112 -1.76 -1.70 -19.00
N GLN A 113 -0.99 -2.27 -18.08
CA GLN A 113 -1.49 -2.83 -16.83
C GLN A 113 -1.12 -2.00 -15.60
N LEU A 114 -0.03 -1.23 -15.67
CA LEU A 114 0.44 -0.48 -14.52
C LEU A 114 -0.52 0.66 -14.14
N ILE A 115 -0.56 0.95 -12.85
CA ILE A 115 -1.14 2.17 -12.30
C ILE A 115 0.01 3.07 -11.85
N ARG A 116 0.07 4.29 -12.37
CA ARG A 116 1.06 5.28 -11.96
C ARG A 116 0.39 6.35 -11.12
N LEU A 117 0.84 6.46 -9.87
CA LEU A 117 0.43 7.47 -8.91
C LEU A 117 1.56 8.48 -8.72
N LYS A 118 1.31 9.75 -9.02
CA LYS A 118 2.21 10.86 -8.71
C LYS A 118 1.57 11.73 -7.63
N ILE A 119 2.33 11.99 -6.58
CA ILE A 119 1.88 12.72 -5.39
C ILE A 119 2.64 14.04 -5.31
N PHE A 120 1.94 15.15 -5.13
CA PHE A 120 2.52 16.48 -5.16
C PHE A 120 2.17 17.30 -3.92
N LYS A 121 3.07 18.25 -3.63
CA LYS A 121 2.85 19.38 -2.72
C LYS A 121 3.24 20.67 -3.38
N LYS A 122 2.38 21.68 -3.41
CA LYS A 122 2.69 23.03 -3.90
C LYS A 122 3.42 22.98 -5.26
N LYS A 123 2.93 22.13 -6.18
CA LYS A 123 3.52 21.85 -7.51
C LYS A 123 4.83 21.03 -7.53
N LYS A 124 5.48 20.80 -6.40
CA LYS A 124 6.64 19.89 -6.29
C LYS A 124 6.16 18.44 -6.29
N LEU A 125 6.77 17.59 -7.12
CA LEU A 125 6.58 16.15 -7.05
C LEU A 125 7.23 15.64 -5.77
N LEU A 126 6.44 15.04 -4.88
CA LEU A 126 6.95 14.39 -3.68
C LEU A 126 7.44 12.98 -3.99
N GLN A 127 6.59 12.19 -4.66
CA GLN A 127 6.88 10.80 -4.97
C GLN A 127 6.11 10.34 -6.21
N THR A 128 6.69 9.39 -6.94
CA THR A 128 5.97 8.56 -7.90
C THR A 128 5.94 7.13 -7.40
N LEU A 129 4.77 6.51 -7.40
CA LEU A 129 4.58 5.09 -7.14
C LEU A 129 4.06 4.45 -8.44
N VAL A 130 4.70 3.38 -8.87
CA VAL A 130 4.27 2.58 -10.03
C VAL A 130 3.81 1.25 -9.48
N ILE A 131 2.51 1.02 -9.52
CA ILE A 131 1.84 -0.15 -8.98
C ILE A 131 1.62 -1.11 -10.15
N GLY A 132 2.10 -2.33 -9.97
CA GLY A 132 2.00 -3.42 -10.93
C GLY A 132 0.88 -4.38 -10.60
N GLY A 133 1.02 -5.59 -11.12
CA GLY A 133 0.05 -6.67 -10.93
C GLY A 133 0.06 -7.27 -9.53
N PRO A 134 -0.90 -8.19 -9.25
CA PRO A 134 -0.93 -8.94 -8.01
C PRO A 134 0.32 -9.82 -7.88
N ALA A 135 0.78 -9.99 -6.64
CA ALA A 135 1.86 -10.89 -6.25
C ALA A 135 1.28 -12.08 -5.47
N THR A 136 1.61 -12.23 -4.19
CA THR A 136 1.14 -13.34 -3.33
C THR A 136 0.02 -12.87 -2.41
N SER A 137 -1.03 -13.69 -2.19
CA SER A 137 -2.00 -13.52 -1.09
C SER A 137 -2.47 -12.07 -0.80
N GLY A 138 -2.92 -11.33 -1.82
CA GLY A 138 -3.45 -9.97 -1.66
C GLY A 138 -2.41 -8.85 -1.81
N SER A 139 -1.12 -9.17 -1.81
CA SER A 139 -0.04 -8.22 -2.10
C SER A 139 0.08 -7.92 -3.60
N TYR A 140 0.85 -6.88 -3.93
CA TYR A 140 1.07 -6.41 -5.28
C TYR A 140 2.52 -5.95 -5.47
N TYR A 141 2.95 -5.84 -6.72
CA TYR A 141 4.26 -5.29 -7.04
C TYR A 141 4.23 -3.77 -7.09
N ILE A 142 5.28 -3.13 -6.58
CA ILE A 142 5.41 -1.67 -6.59
C ILE A 142 6.85 -1.25 -6.88
N LYS A 143 7.00 -0.17 -7.64
CA LYS A 143 8.27 0.51 -7.90
C LYS A 143 8.19 1.97 -7.47
N ILE A 144 9.27 2.43 -6.84
CA ILE A 144 9.35 3.74 -6.21
C ILE A 144 10.18 4.67 -7.09
N GLY A 145 9.55 5.73 -7.58
CA GLY A 145 10.22 6.78 -8.35
C GLY A 145 10.91 6.23 -9.59
N SER A 146 12.20 6.55 -9.71
CA SER A 146 13.08 6.08 -10.78
C SER A 146 13.98 4.91 -10.36
N GLU A 147 13.80 4.34 -9.16
CA GLU A 147 14.65 3.26 -8.68
C GLU A 147 14.52 2.00 -9.54
N PRO A 148 15.61 1.26 -9.77
CA PRO A 148 15.57 0.05 -10.59
C PRO A 148 14.79 -1.08 -9.90
N ARG A 149 14.78 -1.09 -8.56
CA ARG A 149 14.19 -2.14 -7.71
C ARG A 149 12.68 -2.24 -7.84
N VAL A 150 12.20 -3.49 -7.74
CA VAL A 150 10.78 -3.84 -7.61
C VAL A 150 10.57 -4.45 -6.24
N TYR A 151 9.55 -3.98 -5.55
CA TYR A 151 9.16 -4.44 -4.23
C TYR A 151 7.84 -5.21 -4.32
N GLU A 152 7.66 -6.22 -3.49
CA GLU A 152 6.34 -6.75 -3.15
C GLU A 152 5.85 -5.98 -1.93
N ALA A 153 4.62 -5.48 -2.01
CA ALA A 153 4.00 -4.71 -0.94
C ALA A 153 2.57 -5.21 -0.68
N ASP A 154 2.20 -5.26 0.59
CA ASP A 154 0.83 -5.52 1.02
C ASP A 154 0.02 -4.22 1.13
N GLY A 155 -1.31 -4.38 1.18
CA GLY A 155 -2.26 -3.30 1.38
C GLY A 155 -3.28 -3.17 0.24
N VAL A 156 -4.12 -2.15 0.35
CA VAL A 156 -5.27 -1.95 -0.57
C VAL A 156 -5.04 -0.87 -1.62
N LEU A 157 -3.83 -0.29 -1.69
CA LEU A 157 -3.54 0.82 -2.60
C LEU A 157 -3.76 0.44 -4.07
N SER A 158 -3.40 -0.79 -4.47
CA SER A 158 -3.61 -1.25 -5.85
C SER A 158 -5.09 -1.25 -6.25
N LEU A 159 -5.98 -1.61 -5.32
CA LEU A 159 -7.42 -1.60 -5.51
C LEU A 159 -7.98 -0.17 -5.56
N GLU A 160 -7.54 0.69 -4.64
CA GLU A 160 -8.03 2.07 -4.55
C GLU A 160 -7.49 2.97 -5.67
N ALA A 161 -6.24 2.76 -6.11
CA ALA A 161 -5.66 3.50 -7.22
C ALA A 161 -6.28 3.11 -8.58
N GLY A 162 -6.83 1.91 -8.69
CA GLY A 162 -7.52 1.44 -9.91
C GLY A 162 -8.95 1.99 -10.07
N ARG A 163 -9.46 2.77 -9.11
CA ARG A 163 -10.85 3.24 -9.13
C ARG A 163 -11.10 4.25 -10.27
N PRO A 164 -12.21 4.11 -11.03
CA PRO A 164 -12.53 5.04 -12.12
C PRO A 164 -12.90 6.43 -11.59
N ALA A 165 -12.82 7.46 -12.45
CA ALA A 165 -13.11 8.85 -12.09
C ALA A 165 -14.47 9.06 -11.38
N LEU A 166 -15.49 8.29 -11.77
CA LEU A 166 -16.84 8.37 -11.19
C LEU A 166 -16.90 7.90 -9.73
N TYR A 167 -16.01 7.00 -9.32
CA TYR A 167 -15.95 6.51 -7.93
C TYR A 167 -15.77 7.67 -6.96
N TRP A 168 -14.89 8.61 -7.29
CA TRP A 168 -14.53 9.74 -6.43
C TRP A 168 -15.66 10.73 -6.19
N THR A 169 -16.63 10.85 -7.10
CA THR A 169 -17.70 11.87 -7.00
C THR A 169 -19.01 11.33 -6.45
N LYS A 170 -19.14 10.01 -6.30
CA LYS A 170 -20.31 9.37 -5.68
C LYS A 170 -20.17 9.37 -4.16
#